data_AF-A0A822XUJ0-F1
#
_entry.id   AF-A0A822XUJ0-F1
#
_cell.length_a   1.000
_cell.length_b   1.000
_cell.length_c   1.000
_cell.angle_alpha   90.00
_cell.angle_beta   90.00
_cell.angle_gamma   90.00
#
_symmetry.space_group_name_H-M   'P 1'
#
loop_
_entity.id
_entity.type
_entity.pdbx_description
1 polymer ?
#
loop_
_entity_poly.entity_id
_entity_poly.type
_entity_poly.pdbx_seq_one_letter_code
_entity_poly.pdbx_strand_id
1 'polypeptide(L)'
;MQRQFIEDLGVPSAWLHEARATYYHYYGNMSKALEYSNWQRAHLIFTTSVVHTLFLSANHPELWRLAHTMEEYKSEIADWDLGAEIYVSFYSLKDALREENSTSELDCLDS
;
A
#
# COMPACT_ATOMS: atom_id res chain seq x y z
N MET A 1 -16.95 -19.14 14.47
CA MET A 1 -17.01 -19.39 15.94
C MET A 1 -16.00 -18.55 16.70
N GLN A 2 -14.68 -18.66 16.46
CA GLN A 2 -13.68 -17.93 17.26
C GLN A 2 -13.71 -16.39 17.14
N ARG A 3 -13.97 -15.84 15.94
CA ARG A 3 -14.08 -14.37 15.76
C ARG A 3 -15.28 -13.78 16.49
N GLN A 4 -16.45 -14.41 16.36
CA GLN A 4 -17.68 -13.99 17.05
C GLN A 4 -17.51 -14.00 18.57
N PHE A 5 -16.86 -15.03 19.12
CA PHE A 5 -16.56 -15.11 20.55
C PHE A 5 -15.70 -13.94 21.06
N ILE A 6 -14.72 -13.48 20.27
CA ILE A 6 -13.85 -12.36 20.64
C ILE A 6 -14.57 -11.02 20.53
N GLU A 7 -15.46 -10.87 19.54
CA GLU A 7 -16.32 -9.69 19.41
C GLU A 7 -17.33 -9.60 20.58
N ASP A 8 -17.91 -10.74 20.97
CA ASP A 8 -18.86 -10.84 22.10
C ASP A 8 -18.22 -10.57 23.47
N LEU A 9 -16.89 -10.72 23.57
CA LEU A 9 -16.09 -10.35 24.76
C LEU A 9 -15.94 -8.82 24.94
N GLY A 10 -16.36 -8.02 23.96
CA GLY A 10 -16.25 -6.56 24.01
C GLY A 10 -14.84 -6.03 23.77
N VAL A 11 -13.94 -6.84 23.20
CA VAL A 11 -12.58 -6.41 22.86
C VAL A 11 -12.66 -5.39 21.72
N PRO A 12 -12.08 -4.18 21.86
CA PRO A 12 -12.09 -3.19 20.79
C PRO A 12 -11.48 -3.75 19.50
N SER A 13 -12.16 -3.59 18.37
CA SER A 13 -11.68 -4.14 17.08
C SER A 13 -10.31 -3.58 16.70
N ALA A 14 -10.04 -2.33 17.06
CA ALA A 14 -8.75 -1.66 16.87
C ALA A 14 -7.60 -2.41 17.54
N TRP A 15 -7.81 -2.94 18.75
CA TRP A 15 -6.79 -3.71 19.47
C TRP A 15 -6.54 -5.05 18.79
N LEU A 16 -7.59 -5.67 18.26
CA LEU A 16 -7.47 -6.93 17.51
C LEU A 16 -6.78 -6.72 16.15
N HIS A 17 -6.93 -5.55 15.55
CA HIS A 17 -6.23 -5.12 14.35
C HIS A 17 -4.74 -4.91 14.66
N GLU A 18 -4.43 -4.10 15.68
CA GLU A 18 -3.04 -3.79 16.05
C GLU A 18 -2.25 -5.03 16.52
N ALA A 19 -2.90 -5.95 17.24
CA ALA A 19 -2.28 -7.22 17.62
C ALA A 19 -1.91 -8.09 16.40
N ARG A 20 -2.76 -8.09 15.36
CA ARG A 20 -2.48 -8.81 14.10
C ARG A 20 -1.37 -8.14 13.29
N ALA A 21 -1.36 -6.82 13.23
CA ALA A 21 -0.28 -6.07 12.59
C ALA A 21 1.07 -6.42 13.24
N THR A 22 1.12 -6.42 14.58
CA THR A 22 2.31 -6.76 15.36
C THR A 22 2.76 -8.21 15.14
N TYR A 23 1.81 -9.15 15.10
CA TYR A 23 2.08 -10.55 14.80
C TYR A 23 2.75 -10.71 13.43
N TYR A 24 2.16 -10.17 12.37
CA TYR A 24 2.71 -10.32 11.02
C TYR A 24 4.05 -9.61 10.86
N HIS A 25 4.23 -8.47 11.53
CA HIS A 25 5.51 -7.77 11.58
C HIS A 25 6.60 -8.64 12.22
N TYR A 26 6.32 -9.29 13.36
CA TYR A 26 7.27 -10.18 14.04
C TYR A 26 7.70 -11.36 13.15
N TYR A 27 6.77 -11.94 12.39
CA TYR A 27 7.06 -13.05 11.48
C TYR A 27 7.61 -12.60 10.10
N GLY A 28 7.91 -11.32 9.90
CA GLY A 28 8.50 -10.77 8.68
C GLY A 28 7.53 -10.63 7.50
N ASN A 29 6.23 -10.77 7.71
CA ASN A 29 5.21 -10.56 6.69
C ASN A 29 4.72 -9.11 6.71
N MET A 30 5.58 -8.19 6.23
CA MET A 30 5.29 -6.74 6.19
C MET A 30 3.99 -6.40 5.44
N SER A 31 3.73 -7.12 4.35
CA SER A 31 2.56 -6.93 3.49
C SER A 31 1.26 -7.14 4.27
N LYS A 32 1.14 -8.27 5.00
CA LYS A 32 0.00 -8.51 5.89
C LYS A 32 0.00 -7.61 7.12
N ALA A 33 1.16 -7.19 7.62
CA ALA A 33 1.21 -6.28 8.77
C ALA A 33 0.55 -4.93 8.45
N LEU A 34 0.74 -4.43 7.23
CA LEU A 34 0.16 -3.18 6.75
C LEU A 34 -1.38 -3.22 6.66
N GLU A 35 -1.95 -4.35 6.27
CA GLU A 35 -3.42 -4.53 6.15
C GLU A 35 -4.18 -4.42 7.49
N TYR A 36 -3.49 -4.65 8.61
CA TYR A 36 -4.12 -4.60 9.95
C TYR A 36 -3.63 -3.43 10.81
N SER A 37 -2.70 -2.61 10.32
CA SER A 37 -2.11 -1.52 11.09
C SER A 37 -2.98 -0.27 11.04
N ASN A 38 -2.86 0.61 12.05
CA ASN A 38 -3.33 1.99 11.94
C ASN A 38 -2.72 2.61 10.67
N TRP A 39 -3.53 3.22 9.80
CA TRP A 39 -3.10 3.73 8.50
C TRP A 39 -1.93 4.72 8.59
N GLN A 40 -1.90 5.54 9.65
CA GLN A 40 -0.75 6.42 9.93
C GLN A 40 0.53 5.62 10.17
N ARG A 41 0.45 4.57 10.99
CA ARG A 41 1.58 3.71 11.30
C ARG A 41 2.00 2.88 10.09
N ALA A 42 1.02 2.43 9.30
CA ALA A 42 1.26 1.74 8.04
C ALA A 42 2.06 2.63 7.08
N HIS A 43 1.68 3.90 6.97
CA HIS A 43 2.37 4.90 6.15
C HIS A 43 3.78 5.21 6.62
N LEU A 44 3.98 5.33 7.92
CA LEU A 44 5.32 5.47 8.49
C LEU A 44 6.23 4.28 8.14
N ILE A 45 5.74 3.05 8.30
CA ILE A 45 6.52 1.84 7.97
C ILE A 45 6.76 1.75 6.46
N PHE A 46 5.75 2.06 5.65
CA PHE A 46 5.86 2.05 4.20
C PHE A 46 6.98 2.98 3.73
N THR A 47 6.95 4.25 4.14
CA THR A 47 7.90 5.28 3.72
C THR A 47 9.32 5.02 4.23
N THR A 48 9.45 4.58 5.49
CA THR A 48 10.78 4.41 6.11
C THR A 48 11.45 3.08 5.76
N SER A 49 10.67 2.00 5.57
CA SER A 49 11.22 0.64 5.61
C SER A 49 10.90 -0.20 4.36
N VAL A 50 9.75 -0.01 3.73
CA VAL A 50 9.29 -0.90 2.66
C VAL A 50 9.59 -0.33 1.27
N VAL A 51 9.35 0.96 1.07
CA VAL A 51 9.28 1.53 -0.27
C VAL A 51 10.61 1.47 -1.02
N HIS A 52 11.72 1.81 -0.35
CA HIS A 52 13.04 1.79 -0.96
C HIS A 52 13.47 0.36 -1.32
N THR A 53 13.14 -0.62 -0.47
CA THR A 53 13.49 -2.03 -0.70
C THR A 53 12.77 -2.57 -1.94
N LEU A 54 11.46 -2.37 -2.01
CA LEU A 54 10.65 -2.82 -3.16
C LEU A 54 11.01 -2.09 -4.44
N PHE A 55 11.31 -0.78 -4.35
CA PHE A 55 11.70 0.02 -5.51
C PHE A 55 13.04 -0.45 -6.08
N LEU A 56 14.06 -0.62 -5.23
CA LEU A 56 15.39 -1.07 -5.64
C LEU A 56 15.39 -2.52 -6.14
N SER A 57 14.49 -3.37 -5.63
CA SER A 57 14.32 -4.74 -6.13
C SER A 57 13.47 -4.84 -7.41
N ALA A 58 13.10 -3.70 -8.02
CA ALA A 58 12.20 -3.61 -9.18
C ALA A 58 10.83 -4.29 -8.98
N ASN A 59 10.38 -4.46 -7.73
CA ASN A 59 9.08 -5.05 -7.41
C ASN A 59 7.98 -3.97 -7.40
N HIS A 60 7.81 -3.32 -8.55
CA HIS A 60 6.85 -2.24 -8.75
C HIS A 60 5.38 -2.63 -8.57
N PRO A 61 4.92 -3.84 -8.98
CA PRO A 61 3.53 -4.24 -8.78
C PRO A 61 3.13 -4.30 -7.30
N GLU A 62 3.98 -4.84 -6.43
CA GLU A 62 3.69 -4.89 -4.99
C GLU A 62 3.76 -3.50 -4.37
N LEU A 63 4.70 -2.66 -4.80
CA LEU A 63 4.81 -1.27 -4.32
C LEU A 63 3.55 -0.46 -4.69
N TRP A 64 3.08 -0.58 -5.93
CA TRP A 64 1.83 0.01 -6.40
C TRP A 64 0.64 -0.48 -5.57
N ARG A 65 0.52 -1.81 -5.40
CA ARG A 65 -0.57 -2.41 -4.62
C ARG A 65 -0.63 -1.85 -3.20
N LEU A 66 0.52 -1.76 -2.51
CA LEU A 66 0.59 -1.22 -1.15
C LEU A 66 0.21 0.26 -1.09
N ALA A 67 0.78 1.08 -1.98
CA ALA A 67 0.50 2.51 -2.02
C ALA A 67 -0.98 2.79 -2.32
N HIS A 68 -1.56 2.09 -3.29
CA HIS A 68 -2.96 2.24 -3.67
C HIS A 68 -3.94 1.73 -2.59
N THR A 69 -3.59 0.63 -1.89
CA THR A 69 -4.40 0.15 -0.75
C THR A 69 -4.53 1.23 0.34
N MET A 70 -3.48 2.01 0.58
CA MET A 70 -3.50 3.06 1.59
C MET A 70 -4.20 4.35 1.10
N GLU A 71 -4.32 4.54 -0.21
CA GLU A 71 -4.96 5.72 -0.81
C GLU A 71 -6.44 5.83 -0.42
N GLU A 72 -7.12 4.69 -0.27
CA GLU A 72 -8.51 4.61 0.23
C GLU A 72 -8.68 5.27 1.62
N TYR A 73 -7.60 5.37 2.38
CA TYR A 73 -7.57 5.86 3.76
C TYR A 73 -6.75 7.14 3.92
N LYS A 74 -6.44 7.85 2.82
CA LYS A 74 -5.58 9.04 2.83
C LYS A 74 -6.03 10.16 3.78
N SER A 75 -7.33 10.28 4.06
CA SER A 75 -7.86 11.25 5.03
C SER A 75 -7.49 10.96 6.49
N GLU A 76 -7.10 9.72 6.79
CA GLU A 76 -6.67 9.26 8.12
C GLU A 76 -5.14 9.31 8.28
N ILE A 77 -4.42 9.67 7.22
CA ILE A 77 -2.95 9.68 7.17
C ILE A 77 -2.46 11.13 7.11
N ALA A 78 -1.77 11.58 8.15
CA ALA A 78 -1.04 12.83 8.15
C ALA A 78 0.12 12.79 7.16
N ASP A 79 0.33 13.91 6.46
CA ASP A 79 1.39 14.10 5.46
C ASP A 79 1.36 13.03 4.35
N TRP A 80 0.16 12.60 3.96
CA TRP A 80 -0.06 11.62 2.88
C TRP A 80 0.67 12.02 1.59
N ASP A 81 0.60 13.31 1.24
CA ASP A 81 1.17 13.96 0.06
C ASP A 81 2.69 13.97 0.03
N LEU A 82 3.33 13.92 1.20
CA LEU A 82 4.79 13.85 1.34
C LEU A 82 5.32 12.40 1.36
N GLY A 83 4.45 11.40 1.32
CA GLY A 83 4.81 9.99 1.43
C GLY A 83 4.33 9.13 0.26
N ALA A 84 3.34 8.26 0.53
CA ALA A 84 2.85 7.29 -0.43
C ALA A 84 2.21 7.90 -1.70
N GLU A 85 1.67 9.12 -1.63
CA GLU A 85 1.10 9.81 -2.80
C GLU A 85 2.11 10.02 -3.94
N ILE A 86 3.39 10.24 -3.59
CA ILE A 86 4.48 10.41 -4.56
C ILE A 86 4.58 9.17 -5.46
N TYR A 87 4.43 7.98 -4.87
CA TYR A 87 4.52 6.72 -5.60
C TYR A 87 3.26 6.44 -6.42
N VAL A 88 2.09 6.76 -5.89
CA VAL A 88 0.83 6.69 -6.65
C VAL A 88 0.92 7.59 -7.89
N SER A 89 1.37 8.83 -7.72
CA SER A 89 1.56 9.79 -8.81
C SER A 89 2.58 9.29 -9.83
N PHE A 90 3.71 8.75 -9.37
CA PHE A 90 4.78 8.24 -10.24
C PHE A 90 4.29 7.13 -11.18
N TYR A 91 3.60 6.11 -10.66
CA TYR A 91 3.14 5.01 -11.52
C TYR A 91 1.97 5.40 -12.40
N SER A 92 1.07 6.26 -11.92
CA SER A 92 -0.02 6.80 -12.75
C SER A 92 0.54 7.55 -13.96
N LEU A 93 1.57 8.38 -13.75
CA LEU A 93 2.27 9.09 -14.82
C LEU A 93 3.01 8.13 -15.75
N LYS A 94 3.71 7.14 -15.19
CA LYS A 94 4.45 6.13 -15.97
C LYS A 94 3.51 5.33 -16.88
N ASP A 95 2.34 4.94 -16.37
CA ASP A 95 1.36 4.17 -17.13
C ASP A 95 0.71 5.04 -18.22
N ALA A 96 0.37 6.29 -17.94
CA ALA A 96 -0.12 7.24 -18.94
C ALA A 96 0.88 7.45 -20.10
N LEU A 97 2.17 7.61 -19.80
CA LEU A 97 3.22 7.74 -20.81
C LEU A 97 3.38 6.46 -21.64
N ARG A 98 3.23 5.29 -21.02
CA ARG A 98 3.28 4.01 -21.73
C ARG A 98 2.11 3.85 -22.69
N GLU A 99 0.92 4.27 -22.29
CA GLU A 99 -0.28 4.25 -23.13
C GLU A 99 -0.12 5.18 -24.34
N GLU A 100 0.36 6.42 -24.15
CA GLU A 100 0.66 7.37 -25.22
C GLU A 100 1.67 6.81 -26.24
N ASN A 101 2.73 6.16 -25.77
CA ASN A 101 3.74 5.60 -26.66
C ASN A 101 3.19 4.39 -27.44
N SER A 102 2.32 3.59 -26.83
CA SER A 102 1.69 2.43 -27.49
C SER A 102 0.70 2.88 -28.58
N THR A 103 -0.07 3.94 -28.34
CA THR A 103 -0.96 4.52 -29.36
C THR A 103 -0.18 5.22 -30.47
N SER A 104 0.91 5.92 -30.15
CA SER A 104 1.81 6.51 -31.16
C SER A 104 2.50 5.46 -32.03
N GLU A 105 2.88 4.30 -31.49
CA GLU A 105 3.49 3.22 -32.26
C GLU A 105 2.49 2.53 -33.19
N LEU A 106 1.23 2.35 -32.75
CA LEU A 106 0.16 1.79 -33.58
C LEU A 106 -0.19 2.69 -34.77
N ASP A 107 -0.29 4.02 -34.57
CA ASP A 107 -0.53 4.99 -35.66
C ASP A 107 0.59 5.01 -36.71
N CYS A 108 1.82 4.64 -36.33
CA CYS A 108 2.96 4.57 -37.24
C CYS A 108 3.00 3.27 -38.08
N LEU A 109 2.27 2.23 -37.68
CA LEU A 109 2.22 0.93 -38.37
C LEU A 109 1.06 0.82 -39.37
N ASP A 110 0.12 1.76 -39.35
CA ASP A 110 -1.03 1.84 -40.25
C ASP A 110 -0.81 2.79 -41.47
N SER A 111 0.44 3.19 -41.75
CA SER A 111 0.82 4.01 -42.93
C SER A 111 1.65 3.26 -43.97
#